data_AF-A0A951AIS5-F1
#
_entry.id   AF-A0A951AIS5-F1
#
_cell.length_a   1.000
_cell.length_b   1.000
_cell.length_c   1.000
_cell.angle_alpha   90.00
_cell.angle_beta   90.00
_cell.angle_gamma   90.00
#
_symmetry.space_group_name_H-M   'P 1'
#
loop_
_entity.id
_entity.type
_entity.pdbx_description
1 polymer ?
#
loop_
_entity_poly.entity_id
_entity_poly.type
_entity_poly.pdbx_seq_one_letter_code
_entity_poly.pdbx_strand_id
1 'polypeptide(L)'
;MKTQNSKTLLLIAAALSLTPFANAQTKLKDETAPPPPSMVGLPGANRYGTDPLHLLQTAKLKQELKITDEQSAKLAKVAEKYDREAQSKLGNVRMDVLTGQQKVGKQQEIRETEDKLIETSRQEVSTILTPDQLNRLKQILLQVNGAEALQDKEVAKKVGLTPEETAKLQKLQLKTNAMLRSSVGTQHSGGQEQTQLLGANIQAADKIDNKAQEQYLGALTPEQKQKLDNLRGAPFTLDRSDVVGH
;
A
#
# COMPACT_ATOMS: atom_id res chain seq x y z
N MET A 1 37.09 -66.76 -24.39
CA MET A 1 36.20 -67.15 -25.52
C MET A 1 34.75 -66.96 -25.09
N LYS A 2 34.00 -66.14 -25.84
CA LYS A 2 32.52 -66.13 -26.05
C LYS A 2 31.62 -65.95 -24.81
N THR A 3 30.51 -65.21 -24.76
CA THR A 3 29.68 -64.33 -25.61
C THR A 3 28.60 -63.77 -24.65
N GLN A 4 28.40 -62.46 -24.54
CA GLN A 4 27.26 -61.67 -25.07
C GLN A 4 25.84 -62.02 -24.55
N ASN A 5 25.19 -61.06 -23.87
CA ASN A 5 23.81 -60.53 -24.03
C ASN A 5 23.33 -59.84 -22.73
N SER A 6 23.36 -58.51 -22.63
CA SER A 6 22.33 -57.55 -23.06
C SER A 6 21.01 -57.63 -22.26
N LYS A 7 20.87 -56.74 -21.27
CA LYS A 7 19.61 -56.03 -20.98
C LYS A 7 19.92 -54.60 -20.54
N THR A 8 19.63 -53.70 -21.47
CA THR A 8 19.52 -52.25 -21.39
C THR A 8 18.80 -51.79 -20.12
N LEU A 9 19.48 -51.05 -19.25
CA LEU A 9 18.81 -50.22 -18.25
C LEU A 9 18.85 -48.77 -18.74
N LEU A 10 17.66 -48.24 -19.01
CA LEU A 10 17.42 -46.90 -19.52
C LEU A 10 17.80 -45.88 -18.44
N LEU A 11 18.70 -44.97 -18.80
CA LEU A 11 19.02 -43.73 -18.09
C LEU A 11 17.78 -42.82 -18.01
N ILE A 12 17.38 -42.41 -16.80
CA ILE A 12 16.74 -41.11 -16.59
C ILE A 12 17.52 -40.42 -15.46
N ALA A 13 18.65 -39.83 -15.82
CA ALA A 13 19.27 -38.79 -15.03
C ALA A 13 18.44 -37.51 -15.26
N ALA A 14 17.61 -37.16 -14.28
CA ALA A 14 16.95 -35.86 -14.26
C ALA A 14 18.02 -34.78 -14.06
N ALA A 15 18.51 -34.24 -15.17
CA ALA A 15 19.33 -33.05 -15.19
C ALA A 15 18.48 -31.89 -14.66
N LEU A 16 18.66 -31.55 -13.39
CA LEU A 16 18.32 -30.25 -12.84
C LEU A 16 19.14 -29.21 -13.60
N SER A 17 18.56 -28.63 -14.64
CA SER A 17 19.08 -27.43 -15.28
C SER A 17 18.94 -26.27 -14.29
N LEU A 18 19.97 -26.10 -13.45
CA LEU A 18 20.29 -24.81 -12.87
C LEU A 18 20.56 -23.86 -14.04
N THR A 19 19.53 -23.11 -14.43
CA THR A 19 19.75 -21.88 -15.18
C THR A 19 20.33 -20.86 -14.19
N PRO A 20 21.53 -20.34 -14.44
CA PRO A 20 22.03 -19.23 -13.65
C PRO A 20 21.17 -18.02 -14.01
N PHE A 21 20.35 -17.55 -13.07
CA PHE A 21 19.80 -16.20 -13.13
C PHE A 21 20.99 -15.24 -13.10
N ALA A 22 21.40 -14.84 -14.30
CA ALA A 22 22.38 -13.81 -14.51
C ALA A 22 21.95 -12.54 -13.74
N ASN A 23 22.91 -11.98 -13.02
CA ASN A 23 22.86 -10.68 -12.36
C ASN A 23 22.28 -9.61 -13.28
N ALA A 24 20.97 -9.37 -13.19
CA ALA A 24 20.36 -8.13 -13.61
C ALA A 24 20.39 -7.18 -12.41
N GLN A 25 21.55 -6.56 -12.17
CA GLN A 25 21.61 -5.29 -11.46
C GLN A 25 20.94 -4.23 -12.34
N THR A 26 19.60 -4.23 -12.38
CA THR A 26 18.85 -3.08 -12.89
C THR A 26 19.06 -1.95 -11.89
N LYS A 27 19.92 -0.99 -12.27
CA LYS A 27 20.03 0.32 -11.64
C LYS A 27 18.61 0.88 -11.43
N LEU A 28 18.16 0.92 -10.18
CA LEU A 28 16.95 1.60 -9.74
C LEU A 28 17.13 3.09 -10.05
N LYS A 29 16.57 3.55 -11.18
CA LYS A 29 16.50 4.96 -11.55
C LYS A 29 15.29 5.59 -10.86
N ASP A 30 15.56 6.68 -10.15
CA ASP A 30 14.64 7.67 -9.58
C ASP A 30 13.45 7.16 -8.74
N GLU A 31 13.74 6.90 -7.46
CA GLU A 31 12.78 6.50 -6.44
C GLU A 31 11.99 7.67 -5.80
N THR A 32 12.04 8.95 -6.22
CA THR A 32 11.71 10.06 -5.28
C THR A 32 11.01 11.32 -5.79
N ALA A 33 10.36 11.34 -6.95
CA ALA A 33 9.42 12.43 -7.22
C ALA A 33 8.12 12.21 -6.41
N PRO A 34 7.44 13.27 -5.90
CA PRO A 34 6.03 13.15 -5.60
C PRO A 34 5.35 12.58 -6.84
N PRO A 35 4.47 11.59 -6.72
CA PRO A 35 3.89 10.97 -7.90
C PRO A 35 3.12 12.05 -8.66
N PRO A 36 3.30 12.11 -9.99
CA PRO A 36 2.65 13.11 -10.82
C PRO A 36 1.13 13.08 -10.63
N PRO A 37 0.40 14.14 -11.03
CA PRO A 37 -1.06 14.15 -11.00
C PRO A 37 -1.70 12.91 -11.63
N SER A 38 -1.05 12.29 -12.63
CA SER A 38 -1.44 11.04 -13.29
C SER A 38 -1.34 9.77 -12.42
N MET A 39 -0.80 9.91 -11.21
CA MET A 39 -0.66 8.89 -10.20
C MET A 39 -1.50 9.13 -8.94
N VAL A 40 -2.16 10.31 -8.85
CA VAL A 40 -3.12 10.62 -7.79
C VAL A 40 -4.37 9.74 -7.99
N GLY A 41 -4.76 9.00 -6.95
CA GLY A 41 -5.90 8.07 -6.99
C GLY A 41 -5.62 6.74 -7.71
N LEU A 42 -4.38 6.43 -8.08
CA LEU A 42 -4.01 5.06 -8.46
C LEU A 42 -3.91 4.18 -7.21
N PRO A 43 -4.47 2.96 -7.23
CA PRO A 43 -4.22 1.97 -6.19
C PRO A 43 -2.71 1.82 -5.95
N GLY A 44 -2.30 1.93 -4.69
CA GLY A 44 -0.90 1.85 -4.24
C GLY A 44 0.06 3.02 -4.58
N ALA A 45 -0.19 3.86 -5.59
CA ALA A 45 0.89 4.71 -6.17
C ALA A 45 1.09 6.05 -5.43
N ASN A 46 0.07 6.47 -4.69
CA ASN A 46 0.20 7.41 -3.60
C ASN A 46 -0.99 7.15 -2.69
N ARG A 47 -0.75 6.83 -1.42
CA ARG A 47 -1.78 6.57 -0.40
C ARG A 47 -2.64 7.80 -0.04
N TYR A 48 -2.85 8.75 -0.96
CA TYR A 48 -3.97 9.67 -0.89
C TYR A 48 -5.23 8.89 -1.27
N GLY A 49 -5.88 8.34 -0.24
CA GLY A 49 -7.03 7.44 -0.36
C GLY A 49 -7.04 6.33 0.68
N THR A 50 -5.94 6.10 1.41
CA THR A 50 -5.90 5.13 2.53
C THR A 50 -5.45 5.75 3.86
N ASP A 51 -5.12 7.04 3.87
CA ASP A 51 -5.10 7.80 5.12
C ASP A 51 -6.53 7.84 5.68
N PRO A 52 -6.77 7.33 6.90
CA PRO A 52 -8.07 7.40 7.56
C PRO A 52 -8.69 8.80 7.53
N LEU A 53 -7.88 9.86 7.57
CA LEU A 53 -8.35 11.25 7.55
C LEU A 53 -9.04 11.60 6.23
N HIS A 54 -8.48 11.19 5.10
CA HIS A 54 -9.04 11.48 3.79
C HIS A 54 -10.32 10.66 3.56
N LEU A 55 -10.30 9.40 3.97
CA LEU A 55 -11.47 8.52 3.89
C LEU A 55 -12.64 9.05 4.74
N LEU A 56 -12.37 9.59 5.93
CA LEU A 56 -13.37 10.21 6.80
C LEU A 56 -14.05 11.44 6.20
N GLN A 57 -13.47 12.02 5.14
CA GLN A 57 -14.09 13.12 4.41
C GLN A 57 -15.09 12.66 3.34
N THR A 58 -15.06 11.39 2.94
CA THR A 58 -15.97 10.85 1.91
C THR A 58 -17.41 10.78 2.40
N ALA A 59 -18.37 11.14 1.53
CA ALA A 59 -19.79 11.15 1.88
C ALA A 59 -20.29 9.76 2.31
N LYS A 60 -19.86 8.72 1.60
CA LYS A 60 -20.22 7.32 1.86
C LYS A 60 -19.75 6.86 3.24
N LEU A 61 -18.53 7.20 3.64
CA LEU A 61 -18.02 6.84 4.96
C LEU A 61 -18.69 7.65 6.07
N LYS A 62 -18.95 8.95 5.84
CA LYS A 62 -19.70 9.78 6.79
C LYS A 62 -21.09 9.21 7.06
N GLN A 63 -21.79 8.77 6.01
CA GLN A 63 -23.10 8.14 6.13
C GLN A 63 -23.02 6.80 6.88
N GLU A 64 -22.06 5.93 6.52
CA GLU A 64 -21.86 4.62 7.16
C GLU A 64 -21.58 4.74 8.65
N LEU A 65 -20.72 5.69 9.03
CA LEU A 65 -20.38 5.95 10.42
C LEU A 65 -21.40 6.84 11.14
N LYS A 66 -22.46 7.29 10.44
CA LYS A 66 -23.47 8.23 10.95
C LYS A 66 -22.82 9.45 11.61
N ILE A 67 -21.82 10.00 10.94
CA ILE A 67 -21.09 11.19 11.40
C ILE A 67 -22.07 12.36 11.51
N THR A 68 -22.16 12.95 12.69
CA THR A 68 -22.97 14.15 12.92
C THR A 68 -22.33 15.39 12.28
N ASP A 69 -23.11 16.46 12.08
CA ASP A 69 -22.58 17.72 11.56
C ASP A 69 -21.45 18.29 12.43
N GLU A 70 -21.59 18.18 13.75
CA GLU A 70 -20.56 18.60 14.70
C GLU A 70 -19.28 17.78 14.55
N GLN A 71 -19.39 16.46 14.46
CA GLN A 71 -18.23 15.59 14.22
C GLN A 71 -17.60 15.87 12.85
N SER A 72 -18.40 16.07 11.81
CA SER A 72 -17.94 16.41 10.46
C SER A 72 -17.12 17.71 10.47
N ALA A 73 -17.60 18.75 11.15
CA ALA A 73 -16.88 20.01 11.31
C ALA A 73 -15.55 19.85 12.08
N LYS A 74 -15.52 19.02 13.13
CA LYS A 74 -14.28 18.72 13.87
C LYS A 74 -13.29 17.93 13.01
N LEU A 75 -13.75 16.91 12.30
CA LEU A 75 -12.92 16.11 11.40
C LEU A 75 -12.33 16.95 10.26
N ALA A 76 -13.10 17.89 9.71
CA ALA A 76 -12.61 18.83 8.71
C ALA A 76 -11.45 19.70 9.25
N LYS A 77 -11.53 20.16 10.50
CA LYS A 77 -10.44 20.90 11.15
C LYS A 77 -9.19 20.05 11.38
N VAL A 78 -9.35 18.75 11.70
CA VAL A 78 -8.21 17.83 11.82
C VAL A 78 -7.52 17.67 10.46
N ALA A 79 -8.30 17.47 9.39
CA ALA A 79 -7.75 17.39 8.02
C ALA A 79 -7.03 18.70 7.62
N GLU A 80 -7.63 19.86 7.84
CA GLU A 80 -7.00 21.16 7.54
C GLU A 80 -5.70 21.37 8.34
N LYS A 81 -5.68 20.96 9.62
CA LYS A 81 -4.49 21.01 10.44
C LYS A 81 -3.40 20.09 9.89
N TYR A 82 -3.74 18.86 9.54
CA TYR A 82 -2.81 17.91 8.92
C TYR A 82 -2.21 18.50 7.65
N ASP A 83 -3.03 18.99 6.72
CA ASP A 83 -2.57 19.56 5.45
C ASP A 83 -1.63 20.75 5.67
N ARG A 84 -1.98 21.64 6.60
CA ARG A 84 -1.14 22.80 6.96
C ARG A 84 0.20 22.36 7.56
N GLU A 85 0.20 21.39 8.47
CA GLU A 85 1.43 20.90 9.10
C GLU A 85 2.31 20.11 8.12
N ALA A 86 1.70 19.26 7.28
CA ALA A 86 2.38 18.54 6.22
C ALA A 86 3.04 19.53 5.26
N GLN A 87 2.32 20.56 4.81
CA GLN A 87 2.88 21.58 3.95
C GLN A 87 4.01 22.37 4.61
N SER A 88 3.86 22.73 5.89
CA SER A 88 4.90 23.44 6.64
C SER A 88 6.17 22.62 6.83
N LYS A 89 6.06 21.30 7.07
CA LYS A 89 7.19 20.42 7.41
C LYS A 89 7.82 19.77 6.18
N LEU A 90 7.02 19.48 5.16
CA LEU A 90 7.43 18.70 3.99
C LEU A 90 7.38 19.49 2.67
N GLY A 91 6.64 20.59 2.60
CA GLY A 91 6.41 21.34 1.36
C GLY A 91 7.66 21.94 0.72
N ASN A 92 8.71 22.17 1.52
CA ASN A 92 9.99 22.71 1.04
C ASN A 92 11.07 21.65 0.80
N VAL A 93 10.73 20.35 0.91
CA VAL A 93 11.71 19.28 0.77
C VAL A 93 12.07 19.05 -0.69
N ARG A 94 13.33 19.33 -1.04
CA ARG A 94 13.88 19.18 -2.40
C ARG A 94 14.63 17.85 -2.53
N MET A 95 13.91 16.79 -2.91
CA MET A 95 14.49 15.46 -3.10
C MET A 95 15.35 15.34 -4.37
N ASP A 96 15.12 16.22 -5.34
CA ASP A 96 15.78 16.25 -6.65
C ASP A 96 17.25 16.68 -6.58
N VAL A 97 17.62 17.46 -5.56
CA VAL A 97 18.99 17.96 -5.39
C VAL A 97 19.87 17.07 -4.50
N LEU A 98 19.30 16.03 -3.89
CA LEU A 98 20.00 15.14 -2.95
C LEU A 98 20.51 13.88 -3.66
N THR A 99 21.67 13.38 -3.24
CA THR A 99 22.26 12.14 -3.77
C THR A 99 22.77 11.21 -2.66
N GLY A 100 22.96 9.93 -2.99
CA GLY A 100 23.58 8.93 -2.12
C GLY A 100 22.98 8.88 -0.71
N GLN A 101 23.84 8.88 0.30
CA GLN A 101 23.46 8.75 1.70
C GLN A 101 22.62 9.94 2.22
N GLN A 102 22.81 11.15 1.68
CA GLN A 102 22.01 12.33 2.07
C GLN A 102 20.55 12.16 1.66
N LYS A 103 20.33 11.58 0.48
CA LYS A 103 18.98 11.26 -0.02
C LYS A 103 18.29 10.22 0.87
N VAL A 104 19.01 9.16 1.24
CA VAL A 104 18.48 8.10 2.13
C VAL A 104 18.13 8.67 3.51
N GLY A 105 19.02 9.49 4.10
CA GLY A 105 18.76 10.16 5.38
C GLY A 105 17.52 11.06 5.32
N LYS A 106 17.40 11.90 4.28
CA LYS A 106 16.24 12.78 4.13
C LYS A 106 14.94 11.99 3.90
N GLN A 107 14.96 10.89 3.14
CA GLN A 107 13.78 10.02 3.00
C GLN A 107 13.32 9.45 4.33
N GLN A 108 14.25 9.06 5.19
CA GLN A 108 13.93 8.54 6.51
C GLN A 108 13.29 9.62 7.38
N GLU A 109 13.84 10.83 7.36
CA GLU A 109 13.28 12.00 8.06
C GLU A 109 11.86 12.35 7.58
N ILE A 110 11.61 12.30 6.26
CA ILE A 110 10.28 12.50 5.69
C ILE A 110 9.31 11.45 6.24
N ARG A 111 9.66 10.16 6.15
CA ARG A 111 8.82 9.06 6.65
C ARG A 111 8.49 9.22 8.13
N GLU A 112 9.48 9.51 8.95
CA GLU A 112 9.27 9.72 10.40
C GLU A 112 8.39 10.94 10.69
N THR A 113 8.47 11.97 9.85
CA THR A 113 7.62 13.16 9.97
C THR A 113 6.19 12.84 9.56
N GLU A 114 5.97 12.15 8.45
CA GLU A 114 4.66 11.67 8.00
C GLU A 114 4.01 10.76 9.06
N ASP A 115 4.75 9.77 9.58
CA ASP A 115 4.26 8.86 10.61
C ASP A 115 3.77 9.62 11.86
N LYS A 116 4.52 10.65 12.30
CA LYS A 116 4.14 11.49 13.44
C LYS A 116 2.89 12.33 13.16
N LEU A 117 2.77 12.90 11.96
CA LEU A 117 1.61 13.69 11.55
C LEU A 117 0.35 12.83 11.51
N ILE A 118 0.46 11.64 10.92
CA ILE A 118 -0.64 10.66 10.84
C ILE A 118 -1.04 10.22 12.25
N GLU A 119 -0.09 9.85 13.11
CA GLU A 119 -0.38 9.39 14.48
C GLU A 119 -1.08 10.49 15.30
N THR A 120 -0.60 11.73 15.23
CA THR A 120 -1.22 12.87 15.90
C THR A 120 -2.67 13.05 15.46
N SER A 121 -2.90 12.98 14.15
CA SER A 121 -4.24 13.14 13.58
C SER A 121 -5.17 11.98 13.93
N ARG A 122 -4.67 10.74 13.96
CA ARG A 122 -5.41 9.56 14.43
C ARG A 122 -5.84 9.71 15.88
N GLN A 123 -4.97 10.25 16.74
CA GLN A 123 -5.30 10.51 18.14
C GLN A 123 -6.42 11.54 18.25
N GLU A 124 -6.36 12.65 17.51
CA GLU A 124 -7.43 13.65 17.49
C GLU A 124 -8.77 13.07 16.98
N VAL A 125 -8.75 12.30 15.90
CA VAL A 125 -9.94 11.58 15.40
C VAL A 125 -10.54 10.67 16.47
N SER A 126 -9.70 9.99 17.25
CA SER A 126 -10.17 9.09 18.33
C SER A 126 -10.91 9.81 19.46
N THR A 127 -10.69 11.12 19.62
CA THR A 127 -11.43 11.95 20.58
C THR A 127 -12.76 12.47 20.03
N ILE A 128 -12.94 12.45 18.70
CA ILE A 128 -14.15 12.96 18.02
C ILE A 128 -15.18 11.85 17.79
N LEU A 129 -14.69 10.66 17.44
CA LEU A 129 -15.53 9.51 17.12
C LEU A 129 -15.90 8.73 18.39
N THR A 130 -17.11 8.16 18.41
CA THR A 130 -17.51 7.23 19.46
C THR A 130 -16.72 5.92 19.36
N PRO A 131 -16.68 5.10 20.44
CA PRO A 131 -16.03 3.79 20.37
C PRO A 131 -16.56 2.89 19.24
N ASP A 132 -17.88 2.90 19.00
CA ASP A 132 -18.50 2.12 17.93
C ASP A 132 -18.11 2.63 16.54
N GLN A 133 -18.08 3.96 16.35
CA GLN A 133 -17.62 4.58 15.11
C GLN A 133 -16.14 4.28 14.84
N LEU A 134 -15.30 4.31 15.88
CA LEU A 134 -13.88 3.95 15.76
C LEU A 134 -13.71 2.48 15.38
N ASN A 135 -14.46 1.58 16.03
CA ASN A 135 -14.41 0.17 15.69
C ASN A 135 -14.85 -0.07 14.25
N ARG A 136 -15.93 0.58 13.82
CA ARG A 136 -16.42 0.48 12.43
C ARG A 136 -15.43 1.09 11.43
N LEU A 137 -14.80 2.22 11.75
CA LEU A 137 -13.76 2.82 10.93
C LEU A 137 -12.57 1.84 10.75
N LYS A 138 -12.10 1.21 11.83
CA LYS A 138 -11.01 0.22 11.76
C LYS A 138 -11.37 -0.97 10.86
N GLN A 139 -12.59 -1.47 10.96
CA GLN A 139 -13.12 -2.53 10.08
C GLN A 139 -13.12 -2.10 8.61
N ILE A 140 -13.56 -0.88 8.32
CA ILE A 140 -13.59 -0.33 6.96
C ILE A 140 -12.18 -0.14 6.42
N LEU A 141 -11.26 0.42 7.20
CA LEU A 141 -9.86 0.56 6.81
C LEU A 141 -9.23 -0.79 6.48
N LEU A 142 -9.58 -1.84 7.21
CA LEU A 142 -9.14 -3.21 6.93
C LEU A 142 -9.68 -3.72 5.58
N GLN A 143 -10.92 -3.37 5.22
CA GLN A 143 -11.51 -3.76 3.94
C GLN A 143 -10.92 -2.98 2.77
N VAL A 144 -10.73 -1.66 2.94
CA VAL A 144 -10.17 -0.77 1.93
C VAL A 144 -8.69 -1.07 1.66
N ASN A 145 -7.89 -1.28 2.71
CA ASN A 145 -6.46 -1.54 2.58
C ASN A 145 -6.16 -3.02 2.28
N GLY A 146 -7.16 -3.90 2.41
CA GLY A 146 -7.00 -5.34 2.27
C GLY A 146 -5.90 -5.89 3.20
N ALA A 147 -5.11 -6.82 2.69
CA ALA A 147 -4.04 -7.47 3.41
C ALA A 147 -2.84 -6.55 3.72
N GLU A 148 -2.76 -5.35 3.13
CA GLU A 148 -1.74 -4.37 3.54
C GLU A 148 -1.98 -3.84 4.96
N ALA A 149 -3.22 -3.91 5.45
CA ALA A 149 -3.56 -3.55 6.82
C ALA A 149 -2.79 -4.39 7.87
N LEU A 150 -2.23 -5.54 7.48
CA LEU A 150 -1.37 -6.37 8.33
C LEU A 150 -0.06 -5.67 8.74
N GLN A 151 0.28 -4.54 8.12
CA GLN A 151 1.41 -3.69 8.53
C GLN A 151 1.06 -2.81 9.74
N ASP A 152 -0.22 -2.56 9.99
CA ASP A 152 -0.65 -1.85 11.18
C ASP A 152 -0.37 -2.71 12.42
N LYS A 153 0.30 -2.12 13.42
CA LYS A 153 0.75 -2.84 14.62
C LYS A 153 -0.41 -3.45 15.40
N GLU A 154 -1.57 -2.80 15.44
CA GLU A 154 -2.74 -3.30 16.15
C GLU A 154 -3.36 -4.49 15.40
N VAL A 155 -3.47 -4.39 14.07
CA VAL A 155 -3.99 -5.47 13.21
C VAL A 155 -3.05 -6.68 13.25
N ALA A 156 -1.74 -6.47 13.06
CA ALA A 156 -0.72 -7.52 13.14
C ALA A 156 -0.82 -8.29 14.47
N LYS A 157 -0.93 -7.56 15.58
CA LYS A 157 -1.08 -8.14 16.92
C LYS A 157 -2.38 -8.95 17.05
N LYS A 158 -3.51 -8.44 16.56
CA LYS A 158 -4.81 -9.13 16.62
C LYS A 158 -4.86 -10.39 15.76
N VAL A 159 -4.22 -10.36 14.59
CA VAL A 159 -4.04 -11.53 13.72
C VAL A 159 -3.04 -12.52 14.33
N GLY A 160 -2.11 -12.03 15.15
CA GLY A 160 -1.09 -12.83 15.82
C GLY A 160 0.11 -13.11 14.92
N LEU A 161 0.54 -12.09 14.16
CA LEU A 161 1.75 -12.16 13.37
C LEU A 161 3.00 -12.14 14.26
N THR A 162 3.98 -12.96 13.93
CA THR A 162 5.30 -12.89 14.59
C THR A 162 6.09 -11.68 14.08
N PRO A 163 7.16 -11.26 14.78
CA PRO A 163 8.09 -10.25 14.28
C PRO A 163 8.68 -10.63 12.91
N GLU A 164 8.99 -11.91 12.70
CA GLU A 164 9.54 -12.42 11.43
C GLU A 164 8.52 -12.36 10.30
N GLU A 165 7.25 -12.72 10.56
CA GLU A 165 6.17 -12.60 9.59
C GLU A 165 5.91 -11.15 9.23
N THR A 166 5.85 -10.27 10.24
CA THR A 166 5.70 -8.82 10.06
C THR A 166 6.82 -8.27 9.18
N ALA A 167 8.07 -8.65 9.44
CA ALA A 167 9.23 -8.23 8.64
C ALA A 167 9.17 -8.76 7.19
N LYS A 168 8.64 -9.97 6.96
CA LYS A 168 8.41 -10.51 5.61
C LYS A 168 7.36 -9.70 4.86
N LEU A 169 6.25 -9.34 5.52
CA LEU A 169 5.19 -8.53 4.91
C LEU A 169 5.66 -7.10 4.61
N GLN A 170 6.49 -6.50 5.47
CA GLN A 170 7.12 -5.21 5.19
C GLN A 170 8.02 -5.25 3.96
N LYS A 171 8.82 -6.32 3.79
CA LYS A 171 9.63 -6.50 2.57
C LYS A 171 8.77 -6.67 1.32
N LEU A 172 7.66 -7.39 1.42
CA LEU A 172 6.69 -7.52 0.32
C LEU A 172 6.15 -6.15 -0.06
N GLN A 173 5.77 -5.32 0.91
CA GLN A 173 5.31 -3.95 0.67
C GLN A 173 6.34 -3.10 -0.07
N LEU A 174 7.58 -3.08 0.40
CA LEU A 174 8.65 -2.30 -0.24
C LEU A 174 8.82 -2.72 -1.70
N LYS A 175 8.72 -4.02 -1.98
CA LYS A 175 8.77 -4.55 -3.35
C LYS A 175 7.54 -4.14 -4.18
N THR A 176 6.33 -4.21 -3.62
CA THR A 176 5.10 -3.77 -4.28
C THR A 176 5.18 -2.29 -4.64
N ASN A 177 5.58 -1.44 -3.70
CA ASN A 177 5.74 0.00 -3.91
C ASN A 177 6.78 0.30 -5.01
N ALA A 178 7.90 -0.43 -5.02
CA ALA A 178 8.93 -0.27 -6.05
C ALA A 178 8.42 -0.69 -7.44
N MET A 179 7.72 -1.83 -7.52
CA MET A 179 7.12 -2.33 -8.76
C MET A 179 6.09 -1.35 -9.30
N LEU A 180 5.28 -0.79 -8.43
CA LEU A 180 4.27 0.18 -8.81
C LEU A 180 4.93 1.42 -9.40
N ARG A 181 5.86 2.05 -8.67
CA ARG A 181 6.63 3.21 -9.16
C ARG A 181 7.29 2.97 -10.51
N SER A 182 7.82 1.77 -10.77
CA SER A 182 8.45 1.46 -12.06
C SER A 182 7.45 1.13 -13.18
N SER A 183 6.20 0.81 -12.84
CA SER A 183 5.16 0.37 -13.80
C SER A 183 4.19 1.48 -14.18
N VAL A 184 4.10 2.55 -13.39
CA VAL A 184 3.23 3.69 -13.69
C VAL A 184 4.01 4.79 -14.43
N GLY A 185 3.49 5.24 -15.56
CA GLY A 185 4.11 6.28 -16.39
C GLY A 185 3.89 7.68 -15.81
N THR A 186 4.96 8.46 -15.77
CA THR A 186 4.99 9.81 -15.16
C THR A 186 4.89 10.96 -16.16
N GLN A 187 4.64 10.67 -17.45
CA GLN A 187 4.67 11.71 -18.47
C GLN A 187 3.57 12.75 -18.26
N HIS A 188 3.98 14.02 -18.31
CA HIS A 188 3.07 15.17 -18.32
C HIS A 188 2.61 15.39 -19.76
N SER A 189 1.70 14.54 -20.23
CA SER A 189 0.96 14.78 -21.48
C SER A 189 -0.36 15.50 -21.15
N GLY A 190 -0.86 16.30 -22.10
CA GLY A 190 -2.17 16.94 -22.01
C GLY A 190 -3.18 16.24 -22.92
N GLY A 191 -4.48 16.43 -22.65
CA GLY A 191 -5.56 15.96 -23.53
C GLY A 191 -5.77 14.44 -23.51
N GLN A 192 -6.10 13.86 -24.67
CA GLN A 192 -6.47 12.44 -24.79
C GLN A 192 -5.35 11.47 -24.39
N GLU A 193 -4.09 11.86 -24.62
CA GLU A 193 -2.91 11.07 -24.25
C GLU A 193 -2.78 10.94 -22.72
N GLN A 194 -3.14 11.98 -21.98
CA GLN A 194 -3.16 11.96 -20.52
C GLN A 194 -4.22 10.98 -19.97
N THR A 195 -5.40 10.95 -20.61
CA THR A 195 -6.50 10.07 -20.20
C THR A 195 -6.16 8.60 -20.46
N GLN A 196 -5.54 8.30 -21.62
CA GLN A 196 -5.09 6.95 -21.94
C GLN A 196 -3.97 6.49 -21.02
N LEU A 197 -3.01 7.37 -20.72
CA LEU A 197 -1.93 7.09 -19.76
C LEU A 197 -2.49 6.82 -18.36
N LEU A 198 -3.46 7.62 -17.90
CA LEU A 198 -4.13 7.39 -16.62
C LEU A 198 -4.81 6.02 -16.59
N GLY A 199 -5.59 5.68 -17.63
CA GLY A 199 -6.23 4.36 -17.73
C GLY A 199 -5.23 3.20 -17.70
N ALA A 200 -4.12 3.31 -18.42
CA ALA A 200 -3.06 2.31 -18.42
C ALA A 200 -2.37 2.18 -17.05
N ASN A 201 -2.11 3.31 -16.39
CA ASN A 201 -1.54 3.35 -15.04
C ASN A 201 -2.47 2.70 -14.01
N ILE A 202 -3.78 2.93 -14.11
CA ILE A 202 -4.79 2.28 -13.26
C ILE A 202 -4.73 0.77 -13.42
N GLN A 203 -4.77 0.28 -14.66
CA GLN A 203 -4.71 -1.15 -14.92
C GLN A 203 -3.41 -1.80 -14.45
N ALA A 204 -2.28 -1.09 -14.58
CA ALA A 204 -1.00 -1.55 -14.07
C ALA A 204 -1.01 -1.65 -12.54
N ALA A 205 -1.53 -0.60 -11.86
CA ALA A 205 -1.70 -0.55 -10.42
C ALA A 205 -2.59 -1.69 -9.90
N ASP A 206 -3.78 -1.87 -10.47
CA ASP A 206 -4.72 -2.92 -10.08
C ASP A 206 -4.09 -4.32 -10.17
N LYS A 207 -3.33 -4.60 -11.23
CA LYS A 207 -2.65 -5.89 -11.40
C LYS A 207 -1.58 -6.12 -10.33
N ILE A 208 -0.82 -5.09 -10.00
CA ILE A 208 0.24 -5.16 -8.99
C ILE A 208 -0.38 -5.35 -7.61
N ASP A 209 -1.43 -4.59 -7.29
CA ASP A 209 -2.11 -4.66 -6.01
C ASP A 209 -2.81 -6.01 -5.82
N ASN A 210 -3.55 -6.50 -6.81
CA ASN A 210 -4.18 -7.83 -6.75
C ASN A 210 -3.14 -8.93 -6.50
N LYS A 211 -2.01 -8.88 -7.21
CA LYS A 211 -0.91 -9.84 -7.00
C LYS A 211 -0.30 -9.70 -5.61
N ALA A 212 -0.11 -8.48 -5.11
CA ALA A 212 0.40 -8.25 -3.77
C ALA A 212 -0.56 -8.82 -2.72
N GLN A 213 -1.87 -8.59 -2.86
CA GLN A 213 -2.91 -9.12 -1.98
C GLN A 213 -2.88 -10.65 -1.90
N GLU A 214 -2.75 -11.34 -3.04
CA GLU A 214 -2.56 -12.79 -3.09
C GLU A 214 -1.30 -13.23 -2.33
N GLN A 215 -0.19 -12.51 -2.47
CA GLN A 215 1.06 -12.81 -1.78
C GLN A 215 0.99 -12.57 -0.27
N TYR A 216 0.33 -11.48 0.17
CA TYR A 216 0.10 -11.22 1.59
C TYR A 216 -0.76 -12.32 2.22
N LEU A 217 -1.89 -12.66 1.60
CA LEU A 217 -2.76 -13.71 2.11
C LEU A 217 -2.07 -15.08 2.03
N GLY A 218 -1.29 -15.36 0.99
CA GLY A 218 -0.49 -16.57 0.86
C GLY A 218 0.56 -16.75 1.96
N ALA A 219 1.01 -15.65 2.58
CA ALA A 219 1.97 -15.68 3.69
C ALA A 219 1.32 -15.98 5.04
N LEU A 220 -0.01 -15.96 5.15
CA LEU A 220 -0.75 -16.21 6.38
C LEU A 220 -1.12 -17.69 6.56
N THR A 221 -1.10 -18.16 7.81
CA THR A 221 -1.71 -19.46 8.16
C THR A 221 -3.24 -19.41 8.03
N PRO A 222 -3.93 -20.56 7.93
CA PRO A 222 -5.40 -20.60 7.94
C PRO A 222 -6.02 -19.89 9.15
N GLU A 223 -5.43 -20.04 10.33
CA GLU A 223 -5.92 -19.42 11.56
C GLU A 223 -5.74 -17.89 11.52
N GLN A 224 -4.62 -17.41 10.98
CA GLN A 224 -4.37 -15.97 10.80
C GLN A 224 -5.35 -15.37 9.78
N LYS A 225 -5.65 -16.07 8.69
CA LYS A 225 -6.70 -15.66 7.72
C LYS A 225 -8.06 -15.55 8.39
N GLN A 226 -8.46 -16.55 9.17
CA GLN A 226 -9.73 -16.52 9.89
C GLN A 226 -9.81 -15.35 10.87
N LYS A 227 -8.72 -15.06 11.60
CA LYS A 227 -8.66 -13.88 12.48
C LYS A 227 -8.77 -12.58 11.70
N LEU A 228 -8.07 -12.47 10.57
CA LEU A 228 -8.15 -11.31 9.69
C LEU A 228 -9.59 -11.09 9.19
N ASP A 229 -10.29 -12.15 8.78
CA ASP A 229 -11.67 -12.07 8.30
C ASP A 229 -12.64 -11.66 9.41
N ASN A 230 -12.47 -12.19 10.62
CA ASN A 230 -13.26 -11.79 11.79
C ASN A 230 -13.10 -10.30 12.15
N LEU A 231 -11.95 -9.69 11.81
CA LEU A 231 -11.70 -8.27 12.04
C LEU A 231 -12.35 -7.37 10.98
N ARG A 232 -12.76 -7.88 9.81
CA ARG A 232 -13.30 -7.07 8.71
C ARG A 232 -14.69 -6.50 9.01
N GLY A 233 -15.48 -7.17 9.85
CA GLY A 233 -16.85 -6.75 10.15
C GLY A 233 -17.78 -6.79 8.93
N ALA A 234 -18.84 -5.98 8.96
CA ALA A 234 -19.82 -5.95 7.88
C ALA A 234 -19.21 -5.41 6.57
N PRO A 235 -19.58 -5.95 5.39
CA PRO A 235 -19.06 -5.48 4.10
C PRO A 235 -19.23 -3.97 3.90
N PHE A 236 -18.22 -3.34 3.31
CA PHE A 236 -18.21 -1.94 2.90
C PHE A 236 -17.32 -1.78 1.67
N THR A 237 -17.80 -1.05 0.68
CA THR A 237 -17.08 -0.85 -0.59
C THR A 237 -16.99 0.63 -0.89
N LEU A 238 -15.79 1.09 -1.25
CA LEU A 238 -15.57 2.40 -1.84
C LEU A 238 -15.23 2.23 -3.30
N ASP A 239 -15.90 2.98 -4.15
CA ASP A 239 -15.54 3.10 -5.56
C ASP A 239 -14.51 4.21 -5.71
N ARG A 240 -13.71 4.19 -6.77
CA ARG A 240 -12.72 5.25 -7.05
C ARG A 240 -13.36 6.65 -7.06
N SER A 241 -14.57 6.75 -7.61
CA SER A 241 -15.36 7.98 -7.64
C SER A 241 -15.70 8.51 -6.24
N ASP A 242 -15.77 7.65 -5.23
CA ASP A 242 -16.05 8.04 -3.85
C ASP A 242 -14.86 8.74 -3.18
N VAL A 243 -13.64 8.53 -3.70
CA VAL A 243 -12.38 8.98 -3.10
C VAL A 243 -11.75 10.14 -3.86
N VAL A 244 -11.80 10.14 -5.19
CA VAL A 244 -11.04 11.11 -6.00
C VAL A 244 -11.75 12.46 -6.14
N GLY A 245 -13.03 12.55 -5.79
CA GLY A 245 -13.84 13.73 -6.12
C GLY A 245 -13.98 13.92 -7.64
N HIS A 246 -14.97 14.70 -8.07
CA HIS A 246 -15.08 15.14 -9.46
C HIS A 246 -14.25 16.41 -9.69
#